data_AF-A0A1X2GJ13-F1
#
_entry.id   AF-A0A1X2GJ13-F1
#
_cell.length_a   1.000
_cell.length_b   1.000
_cell.length_c   1.000
_cell.angle_alpha   90.00
_cell.angle_beta   90.00
_cell.angle_gamma   90.00
#
_symmetry.space_group_name_H-M   'P 1'
#
loop_
_entity.id
_entity.type
_entity.pdbx_description
1 polymer ?
#
loop_
_entity_poly.entity_id
_entity_poly.type
_entity_poly.pdbx_seq_one_letter_code
_entity_poly.pdbx_strand_id
1 'polypeptide(L)'
;MEQKTSSIKNILIGTGISAAAGATTGATLAILRNGPVKSYALATGVNCGIFGATFFIIRETFINYQRQQNPHYGLKDSQTRDIDALMSSTMAGITTGGLLSAVYRGPKGVVPGSVVFGLVCAGGQVVVSAANRWRQDTIVKERLMDLTPDQPIPTKKIWDYIEIPSWSPVRKISDDEYEQLLDDRLKELEQQVKQIEKEMAKTSKNTDASTSPSS
;
A
#
# COMPACT_ATOMS: atom_id res chain seq x y z
N MET A 1 31.80 2.88 -2.17
CA MET A 1 32.12 1.58 -2.84
C MET A 1 31.22 0.46 -2.32
N GLU A 2 31.09 0.29 -1.00
CA GLU A 2 30.31 -0.80 -0.37
C GLU A 2 28.80 -0.83 -0.74
N GLN A 3 28.16 0.33 -0.84
CA GLN A 3 26.73 0.42 -1.24
C GLN A 3 26.49 -0.06 -2.67
N LYS A 4 27.35 0.35 -3.62
CA LYS A 4 27.23 -0.05 -5.04
C LYS A 4 27.31 -1.56 -5.18
N THR A 5 28.20 -2.21 -4.43
CA THR A 5 28.33 -3.67 -4.41
C THR A 5 27.09 -4.35 -3.85
N SER A 6 26.44 -3.76 -2.83
CA SER A 6 25.21 -4.29 -2.24
C SER A 6 24.01 -4.18 -3.19
N SER A 7 23.87 -3.03 -3.85
CA SER A 7 22.86 -2.81 -4.90
C SER A 7 22.99 -3.81 -6.05
N ILE A 8 24.21 -4.04 -6.55
CA ILE A 8 24.46 -4.99 -7.64
C ILE A 8 24.10 -6.42 -7.22
N LYS A 9 24.42 -6.82 -5.98
CA LYS A 9 24.03 -8.13 -5.46
C LYS A 9 22.51 -8.30 -5.42
N ASN A 10 21.78 -7.29 -4.93
CA ASN A 10 20.32 -7.33 -4.86
C ASN A 10 19.69 -7.46 -6.26
N ILE A 11 20.21 -6.71 -7.24
CA ILE A 11 19.76 -6.77 -8.63
C ILE A 11 20.02 -8.16 -9.22
N LEU A 12 21.22 -8.72 -9.03
CA LEU A 12 21.59 -10.03 -9.56
C LEU A 12 20.74 -11.15 -8.94
N ILE A 13 20.56 -11.14 -7.62
CA ILE A 13 19.74 -12.13 -6.92
C ILE A 13 18.29 -12.02 -7.38
N GLY A 14 17.72 -10.81 -7.42
CA GLY A 14 16.35 -10.59 -7.87
C GLY A 14 16.12 -11.04 -9.31
N THR A 15 17.06 -10.71 -10.20
CA THR A 15 17.02 -11.13 -11.61
C THR A 15 17.13 -12.65 -11.75
N GLY A 16 18.01 -13.29 -10.99
CA GLY A 16 18.18 -14.74 -11.00
C GLY A 16 16.92 -15.47 -10.55
N ILE A 17 16.28 -15.00 -9.47
CA ILE A 17 15.01 -15.55 -8.98
C ILE A 17 13.90 -15.39 -10.03
N SER A 18 13.79 -14.22 -10.65
CA SER A 18 12.82 -13.95 -11.72
C SER A 18 13.04 -14.89 -12.92
N ALA A 19 14.29 -15.05 -13.36
CA ALA A 19 14.63 -15.95 -14.47
C ALA A 19 14.29 -17.42 -14.15
N ALA A 20 14.56 -17.88 -12.93
CA ALA A 20 14.22 -19.23 -12.48
C ALA A 20 12.69 -19.45 -12.41
N ALA A 21 11.95 -18.46 -11.89
CA ALA A 21 10.49 -18.49 -11.86
C ALA A 21 9.89 -18.49 -13.28
N GLY A 22 10.48 -17.71 -14.20
CA GLY A 22 10.11 -17.72 -15.62
C GLY A 22 10.41 -19.05 -16.29
N ALA A 23 11.57 -19.65 -16.01
CA ALA A 23 11.96 -20.94 -16.58
C ALA A 23 11.07 -22.09 -16.10
N THR A 24 10.73 -22.11 -14.82
CA THR A 24 9.80 -23.10 -14.25
C THR A 24 8.41 -22.95 -14.85
N THR A 25 7.88 -21.73 -14.94
CA THR A 25 6.60 -21.45 -15.60
C THR A 25 6.62 -21.86 -17.08
N GLY A 26 7.71 -21.55 -17.79
CA GLY A 26 7.90 -21.95 -19.18
C GLY A 26 7.94 -23.46 -19.38
N ALA A 27 8.59 -24.19 -18.46
CA ALA A 27 8.61 -25.64 -18.47
C ALA A 27 7.20 -26.23 -18.26
N THR A 28 6.44 -25.71 -17.30
CA THR A 28 5.06 -26.12 -17.06
C THR A 28 4.17 -25.88 -18.28
N LEU A 29 4.28 -24.71 -18.91
CA LEU A 29 3.53 -24.39 -20.13
C LEU A 29 3.90 -25.28 -21.31
N ALA A 30 5.16 -25.70 -21.41
CA ALA A 30 5.62 -26.61 -22.45
C ALA A 30 4.99 -28.00 -22.31
N ILE A 31 4.89 -28.51 -21.08
CA ILE A 31 4.21 -29.79 -20.79
C ILE A 31 2.73 -29.70 -21.17
N LEU A 32 2.05 -28.62 -20.78
CA LEU A 32 0.63 -28.42 -21.08
C LEU A 32 0.33 -28.28 -22.58
N ARG A 33 1.29 -27.74 -23.36
CA ARG A 33 1.16 -27.57 -24.81
C ARG A 33 1.80 -28.69 -25.64
N ASN A 34 2.29 -29.78 -25.02
CA ASN A 34 3.05 -30.82 -25.70
C ASN A 34 4.19 -30.28 -26.58
N GLY A 35 4.88 -29.24 -26.10
CA GLY A 35 5.98 -28.57 -26.80
C GLY A 35 7.38 -28.96 -26.29
N PRO A 36 8.46 -28.53 -26.97
CA PRO A 36 9.82 -28.78 -26.52
C PRO A 36 10.15 -28.01 -25.22
N VAL A 37 10.18 -28.73 -24.10
CA VAL A 37 10.37 -28.18 -22.74
C VAL A 37 11.61 -27.30 -22.63
N LYS A 38 12.74 -27.73 -23.19
CA LYS A 38 14.02 -27.01 -23.10
C LYS A 38 13.93 -25.61 -23.72
N SER A 39 13.35 -25.50 -24.91
CA SER A 39 13.24 -24.22 -25.63
C SER A 39 12.26 -23.27 -24.95
N TYR A 40 11.13 -23.78 -24.48
CA TYR A 40 10.13 -22.97 -23.77
C TYR A 40 10.61 -22.48 -22.41
N ALA A 41 11.28 -23.35 -21.63
CA ALA A 41 11.86 -22.97 -20.35
C ALA A 41 12.96 -21.91 -20.53
N LEU A 42 13.87 -22.09 -21.49
CA LEU A 42 14.93 -21.12 -21.78
C LEU A 42 14.36 -19.80 -22.31
N ALA A 43 13.45 -19.84 -23.27
CA ALA A 43 12.86 -18.62 -23.83
C ALA A 43 12.10 -17.83 -22.76
N THR A 44 11.28 -18.51 -21.94
CA THR A 44 10.51 -17.84 -20.88
C THR A 44 11.42 -17.34 -19.76
N GLY A 45 12.43 -18.12 -19.39
CA GLY A 45 13.43 -17.73 -18.39
C GLY A 45 14.24 -16.51 -18.81
N VAL A 46 14.71 -16.45 -20.07
CA VAL A 46 15.44 -15.30 -20.61
C VAL A 46 14.55 -14.06 -20.67
N ASN A 47 13.32 -14.18 -21.20
CA ASN A 47 12.38 -13.05 -21.22
C ASN A 47 12.11 -12.55 -19.80
N CYS A 48 11.75 -13.44 -18.86
CA CYS A 48 11.49 -13.07 -17.47
C CYS A 48 12.73 -12.51 -16.75
N GLY A 49 13.92 -12.96 -17.13
CA GLY A 49 15.19 -12.39 -16.68
C GLY A 49 15.40 -10.96 -17.18
N ILE A 50 15.12 -10.67 -18.45
CA ILE A 50 15.19 -9.30 -19.00
C ILE A 50 14.20 -8.38 -18.28
N PHE A 51 12.95 -8.82 -18.14
CA PHE A 51 11.92 -8.09 -17.39
C PHE A 51 12.36 -7.83 -15.93
N GLY A 52 12.87 -8.87 -15.25
CA GLY A 52 13.38 -8.77 -13.87
C GLY A 52 14.56 -7.81 -13.74
N ALA A 53 15.55 -7.90 -14.64
CA ALA A 53 16.72 -7.03 -14.65
C ALA A 53 16.32 -5.55 -14.81
N THR A 54 15.48 -5.24 -15.79
CA THR A 54 15.00 -3.87 -16.02
C THR A 54 14.27 -3.34 -14.78
N PHE A 55 13.41 -4.15 -14.16
CA PHE A 55 12.68 -3.77 -12.96
C PHE A 55 13.63 -3.47 -11.78
N PHE A 56 14.53 -4.39 -11.44
CA PHE A 56 15.40 -4.22 -10.28
C PHE A 56 16.42 -3.09 -10.46
N ILE A 57 16.92 -2.86 -11.68
CA ILE A 57 17.80 -1.72 -11.98
C ILE A 57 17.06 -0.40 -11.71
N ILE A 58 15.84 -0.25 -12.24
CA ILE A 58 15.06 0.98 -12.08
C ILE A 58 14.69 1.18 -10.60
N ARG A 59 14.22 0.12 -9.93
CA ARG A 59 13.87 0.14 -8.51
C ARG A 59 15.04 0.58 -7.64
N GLU A 60 16.21 -0.02 -7.84
CA GLU A 60 17.41 0.31 -7.06
C GLU A 60 17.89 1.74 -7.33
N THR A 61 17.68 2.25 -8.54
CA THR A 61 17.96 3.65 -8.89
C THR A 61 17.06 4.61 -8.11
N PHE A 62 15.76 4.33 -8.03
CA PHE A 62 14.82 5.13 -7.23
C PHE A 62 15.12 5.05 -5.73
N ILE A 63 15.43 3.88 -5.20
CA ILE A 63 15.80 3.72 -3.77
C ILE A 63 17.08 4.50 -3.45
N ASN A 64 18.09 4.40 -4.32
CA ASN A 64 19.35 5.13 -4.14
C ASN A 64 19.14 6.65 -4.22
N TYR A 65 18.26 7.11 -5.10
CA TYR A 65 17.89 8.51 -5.22
C TYR A 65 17.15 9.02 -3.97
N GLN A 66 16.14 8.29 -3.49
CA GLN A 66 15.40 8.65 -2.26
C GLN A 66 16.31 8.64 -1.03
N ARG A 67 17.18 7.64 -0.89
CA ARG A 67 18.15 7.57 0.22
C ARG A 67 19.15 8.72 0.23
N GLN A 68 19.53 9.26 -0.93
CA GLN A 68 20.37 10.47 -1.00
C GLN A 68 19.62 11.73 -0.56
N GLN A 69 18.29 11.77 -0.72
CA GLN A 69 17.45 12.90 -0.31
C GLN A 69 16.97 12.82 1.14
N ASN A 70 16.77 11.62 1.70
CA ASN A 70 16.38 11.40 3.10
C ASN A 70 17.22 12.17 4.15
N PRO A 71 18.56 12.30 4.04
CA PRO A 71 19.34 13.08 5.00
C PRO A 71 19.02 14.58 4.97
N HIS A 72 18.45 15.12 3.88
CA HIS A 72 18.09 16.54 3.78
C HIS A 72 16.83 16.89 4.60
N TYR A 73 15.97 15.91 4.86
CA TYR A 73 14.73 16.09 5.62
C TYR A 73 14.82 15.58 7.06
N GLY A 74 15.96 15.01 7.48
CA GLY A 74 16.15 14.47 8.83
C GLY A 74 15.35 13.20 9.15
N LEU A 75 14.83 12.50 8.13
CA LEU A 75 14.06 11.27 8.34
C LEU A 75 15.00 10.08 8.56
N LYS A 76 14.67 9.26 9.57
CA LYS A 76 15.40 8.03 9.88
C LYS A 76 14.97 6.93 8.91
N ASP A 77 15.94 6.24 8.31
CA ASP A 77 15.76 5.15 7.33
C ASP A 77 14.75 4.07 7.73
N SER A 78 14.44 3.93 9.03
CA SER A 78 13.47 2.95 9.53
C SER A 78 12.00 3.38 9.36
N GLN A 79 11.71 4.69 9.32
CA GLN A 79 10.34 5.21 9.29
C GLN A 79 9.82 5.34 7.85
N THR A 80 10.69 5.70 6.90
CA THR A 80 10.33 5.84 5.48
C THR A 80 10.48 4.56 4.67
N ARG A 81 11.15 3.53 5.21
CA ARG A 81 11.53 2.32 4.45
C ARG A 81 10.41 1.67 3.66
N ASP A 82 9.24 1.50 4.28
CA ASP A 82 8.13 0.80 3.67
C ASP A 82 7.46 1.64 2.56
N ILE A 83 7.37 2.95 2.77
CA ILE A 83 6.82 3.90 1.78
C ILE A 83 7.82 4.09 0.63
N ASP A 84 9.11 4.24 0.92
CA ASP A 84 10.18 4.33 -0.08
C ASP A 84 10.22 3.06 -0.93
N ALA A 85 10.10 1.88 -0.30
CA ALA A 85 10.03 0.60 -1.00
C ALA A 85 8.76 0.47 -1.85
N LEU A 86 7.61 0.92 -1.36
CA LEU A 86 6.34 0.91 -2.09
C LEU A 86 6.39 1.85 -3.30
N MET A 87 6.81 3.10 -3.10
CA MET A 87 6.91 4.13 -4.13
C MET A 87 7.94 3.75 -5.19
N SER A 88 9.15 3.33 -4.80
CA SER A 88 10.20 2.92 -5.73
C SER A 88 9.79 1.71 -6.57
N SER A 89 9.07 0.74 -5.98
CA SER A 89 8.61 -0.44 -6.72
C SER A 89 7.44 -0.11 -7.64
N THR A 90 6.55 0.81 -7.23
CA THR A 90 5.44 1.27 -8.06
C THR A 90 5.96 2.06 -9.26
N MET A 91 6.87 3.01 -9.02
CA MET A 91 7.50 3.80 -10.09
C MET A 91 8.36 2.93 -11.02
N ALA A 92 9.09 1.96 -10.47
CA ALA A 92 9.80 0.97 -11.27
C ALA A 92 8.84 0.11 -12.08
N GLY A 93 7.74 -0.37 -11.51
CA GLY A 93 6.71 -1.12 -12.22
C GLY A 93 6.08 -0.31 -13.36
N ILE A 94 5.72 0.95 -13.11
CA ILE A 94 5.19 1.88 -14.13
C ILE A 94 6.18 2.06 -15.27
N THR A 95 7.45 2.32 -14.93
CA THR A 95 8.50 2.62 -15.91
C THR A 95 8.87 1.38 -16.71
N THR A 96 9.12 0.24 -16.05
CA THR A 96 9.43 -1.03 -16.69
C THR A 96 8.27 -1.53 -17.54
N GLY A 97 7.04 -1.47 -17.01
CA GLY A 97 5.83 -1.88 -17.70
C GLY A 97 5.56 -1.03 -18.95
N GLY A 98 5.79 0.28 -18.86
CA GLY A 98 5.68 1.20 -19.98
C GLY A 98 6.74 0.95 -21.05
N LEU A 99 8.01 0.89 -20.63
CA LEU A 99 9.15 0.68 -21.53
C LEU A 99 9.07 -0.66 -22.27
N LEU A 100 8.87 -1.75 -21.54
CA LEU A 100 8.85 -3.07 -22.16
C LEU A 100 7.56 -3.29 -22.98
N SER A 101 6.43 -2.71 -22.58
CA SER A 101 5.24 -2.74 -23.41
C SER A 101 5.39 -1.90 -24.67
N ALA A 102 6.15 -0.79 -24.63
CA ALA A 102 6.52 -0.04 -25.84
C ALA A 102 7.29 -0.92 -26.82
N VAL A 103 8.31 -1.64 -26.31
CA VAL A 103 9.23 -2.44 -27.14
C VAL A 103 8.53 -3.65 -27.74
N TYR A 104 7.72 -4.38 -26.96
CA TYR A 104 7.09 -5.62 -27.42
C TYR A 104 5.72 -5.46 -28.09
N ARG A 105 4.95 -4.43 -27.70
CA ARG A 105 3.55 -4.22 -28.16
C ARG A 105 3.33 -2.88 -28.86
N GLY A 106 4.40 -2.09 -29.03
CA GLY A 106 4.35 -0.77 -29.66
C GLY A 106 3.85 0.35 -28.73
N PRO A 107 3.79 1.60 -29.24
CA PRO A 107 3.50 2.79 -28.43
C PRO A 107 2.10 2.77 -27.79
N LYS A 108 1.13 2.10 -28.42
CA LYS A 108 -0.22 1.93 -27.88
C LYS A 108 -0.27 1.01 -26.65
N GLY A 109 0.76 0.17 -26.45
CA GLY A 109 0.88 -0.73 -25.31
C GLY A 109 1.47 -0.08 -24.04
N VAL A 110 2.01 1.14 -24.13
CA VAL A 110 2.73 1.80 -23.03
C VAL A 110 1.81 2.06 -21.84
N VAL A 111 0.69 2.74 -22.05
CA VAL A 111 -0.26 3.12 -21.00
C VAL A 111 -0.82 1.89 -20.26
N PRO A 112 -1.40 0.87 -20.93
CA PRO A 112 -1.91 -0.30 -20.22
C PRO A 112 -0.78 -1.09 -19.53
N GLY A 113 0.41 -1.15 -20.14
CA GLY A 113 1.58 -1.78 -19.55
C GLY A 113 2.01 -1.13 -18.24
N SER A 114 2.12 0.20 -18.23
CA SER A 114 2.46 0.98 -17.05
C SER A 114 1.44 0.83 -15.92
N VAL A 115 0.14 0.85 -16.23
CA VAL A 115 -0.92 0.73 -15.21
C VAL A 115 -0.91 -0.67 -14.59
N VAL A 116 -0.89 -1.73 -15.40
CA VAL A 116 -0.94 -3.11 -14.90
C VAL A 116 0.29 -3.43 -14.07
N PHE A 117 1.49 -3.14 -14.57
CA PHE A 117 2.72 -3.41 -13.81
C PHE A 117 2.83 -2.52 -12.58
N GLY A 118 2.41 -1.25 -12.64
CA GLY A 118 2.34 -0.37 -11.47
C GLY A 118 1.46 -0.95 -10.37
N LEU A 119 0.25 -1.40 -10.70
CA LEU A 119 -0.68 -2.00 -9.74
C LEU A 119 -0.17 -3.33 -9.18
N VAL A 120 0.37 -4.21 -10.04
CA VAL A 120 0.94 -5.49 -9.60
C VAL A 120 2.12 -5.27 -8.65
N CYS A 121 3.00 -4.31 -8.95
CA CYS A 121 4.14 -4.00 -8.09
C CYS A 121 3.72 -3.31 -6.78
N ALA A 122 2.74 -2.41 -6.82
CA ALA A 122 2.19 -1.79 -5.61
C ALA A 122 1.54 -2.83 -4.71
N GLY A 123 0.64 -3.65 -5.25
CA GLY A 123 0.00 -4.73 -4.52
C GLY A 123 1.01 -5.75 -3.98
N GLY A 124 2.00 -6.14 -4.80
CA GLY A 124 3.06 -7.05 -4.39
C GLY A 124 3.89 -6.52 -3.21
N GLN A 125 4.24 -5.23 -3.21
CA GLN A 125 4.94 -4.62 -2.08
C GLN A 125 4.08 -4.53 -0.82
N VAL A 126 2.77 -4.28 -0.95
CA VAL A 126 1.85 -4.31 0.22
C VAL A 126 1.83 -5.69 0.85
N VAL A 127 1.75 -6.75 0.05
CA VAL A 127 1.78 -8.13 0.56
C VAL A 127 3.12 -8.43 1.25
N VAL A 128 4.24 -8.05 0.64
CA VAL A 128 5.57 -8.28 1.22
C VAL A 128 5.76 -7.48 2.51
N SER A 129 5.33 -6.21 2.55
CA SER A 129 5.39 -5.39 3.76
C SER A 129 4.54 -5.98 4.87
N ALA A 130 3.30 -6.38 4.59
CA ALA A 130 2.42 -7.04 5.56
C ALA A 130 3.03 -8.36 6.07
N ALA A 131 3.60 -9.18 5.20
CA ALA A 131 4.26 -10.43 5.59
C ALA A 131 5.50 -10.18 6.46
N ASN A 132 6.31 -9.18 6.14
CA ASN A 132 7.48 -8.81 6.93
C ASN A 132 7.08 -8.28 8.31
N ARG A 133 6.04 -7.45 8.38
CA ARG A 133 5.48 -6.94 9.64
C ARG A 133 4.92 -8.08 10.49
N TRP A 134 4.21 -9.05 9.89
CA TRP A 134 3.75 -10.25 10.59
C TRP A 134 4.91 -11.06 11.19
N ARG A 135 6.00 -11.28 10.44
CA ARG A 135 7.19 -11.97 10.97
C ARG A 135 7.87 -11.18 12.10
N GLN A 136 7.96 -9.87 11.94
CA GLN A 136 8.58 -8.99 12.94
C GLN A 136 7.76 -8.95 14.24
N ASP A 137 6.43 -8.94 14.14
CA ASP A 137 5.53 -9.02 15.28
C ASP A 137 5.66 -10.36 16.02
N THR A 138 5.84 -11.48 15.32
CA THR A 138 6.09 -12.78 15.95
C THR A 138 7.40 -12.80 16.73
N ILE A 139 8.50 -12.30 16.14
CA ILE A 139 9.81 -12.25 16.80
C ILE A 139 9.78 -11.30 18.00
N VAL A 140 9.12 -10.15 17.88
CA VAL A 140 8.97 -9.19 18.97
C VAL A 140 8.10 -9.77 20.08
N LYS A 141 7.00 -10.46 19.76
CA LYS A 141 6.16 -11.18 20.73
C LYS A 141 6.93 -12.28 21.45
N GLU A 142 7.71 -13.10 20.73
CA GLU A 142 8.56 -14.14 21.32
C GLU A 142 9.59 -13.53 22.28
N ARG A 143 10.22 -12.41 21.91
CA ARG A 143 11.16 -11.68 22.80
C ARG A 143 10.48 -11.00 23.99
N LEU A 144 9.26 -10.48 23.82
CA LEU A 144 8.50 -9.86 24.90
C LEU A 144 7.93 -10.91 25.88
N MET A 145 7.55 -12.10 25.40
CA MET A 145 7.11 -13.23 26.23
C MET A 145 8.22 -13.72 27.17
N ASP A 146 9.49 -13.49 26.84
CA ASP A 146 10.64 -13.87 27.65
C ASP A 146 10.94 -12.85 28.78
N LEU A 147 10.28 -11.68 28.81
CA LEU A 147 10.67 -10.56 29.69
C LEU A 147 9.69 -10.21 30.83
N THR A 148 8.38 -10.49 30.81
CA THR A 148 7.47 -10.30 31.98
C THR A 148 6.02 -10.77 31.72
N PRO A 149 5.26 -11.27 32.72
CA PRO A 149 3.97 -11.93 32.51
C PRO A 149 2.72 -11.03 32.60
N ASP A 150 2.80 -9.71 32.40
CA ASP A 150 1.66 -8.84 32.74
C ASP A 150 1.44 -7.60 31.85
N GLN A 151 1.52 -7.73 30.52
CA GLN A 151 1.03 -6.67 29.62
C GLN A 151 0.19 -7.27 28.47
N PRO A 152 -1.02 -6.73 28.20
CA PRO A 152 -1.91 -7.24 27.18
C PRO A 152 -1.27 -7.05 25.79
N ILE A 153 -1.06 -8.16 25.09
CA ILE A 153 -0.48 -8.18 23.75
C ILE A 153 -1.46 -7.49 22.79
N PRO A 154 -1.12 -6.36 22.16
CA PRO A 154 -2.02 -5.72 21.21
C PRO A 154 -2.15 -6.61 19.97
N THR A 155 -3.29 -7.29 19.85
CA THR A 155 -3.68 -8.03 18.65
C THR A 155 -4.08 -7.03 17.57
N LYS A 156 -3.10 -6.51 16.83
CA LYS A 156 -3.35 -5.63 15.69
C LYS A 156 -4.04 -6.43 14.56
N LYS A 157 -5.12 -5.89 14.01
CA LYS A 157 -5.88 -6.52 12.91
C LYS A 157 -5.17 -6.27 11.59
N ILE A 158 -5.47 -7.08 10.57
CA ILE A 158 -4.86 -7.02 9.23
C ILE A 158 -4.97 -5.60 8.60
N TRP A 159 -6.02 -4.86 8.98
CA TRP A 159 -6.29 -3.48 8.56
C TRP A 159 -5.42 -2.42 9.24
N ASP A 160 -4.65 -2.76 10.28
CA ASP A 160 -3.68 -1.86 10.96
C ASP A 160 -2.34 -1.78 10.25
N TYR A 161 -2.08 -2.69 9.31
CA TYR A 161 -0.85 -2.68 8.50
C TYR A 161 -0.90 -1.70 7.33
N ILE A 162 -2.07 -1.13 7.04
CA ILE A 162 -2.24 -0.08 6.04
C ILE A 162 -2.09 1.27 6.76
N GLU A 163 -0.85 1.74 6.87
CA GLU A 163 -0.54 3.08 7.38
C GLU A 163 -0.84 4.12 6.31
N ILE A 164 -1.91 4.88 6.53
CA ILE A 164 -2.36 5.92 5.62
C ILE A 164 -1.53 7.19 5.89
N PRO A 165 -0.81 7.76 4.90
CA PRO A 165 0.02 8.95 5.09
C PRO A 165 -0.82 10.17 5.53
N SER A 166 -0.20 11.10 6.28
CA SER A 166 -0.84 12.30 6.85
C SER A 166 -1.46 13.27 5.82
N TRP A 167 -1.13 13.09 4.55
CA TRP A 167 -1.67 13.81 3.39
C TRP A 167 -2.99 13.21 2.86
N SER A 168 -3.39 12.02 3.34
CA SER A 168 -4.59 11.35 2.86
C SER A 168 -5.87 11.97 3.43
N PRO A 169 -6.92 12.19 2.60
CA PRO A 169 -8.22 12.67 3.06
C PRO A 169 -9.00 11.66 3.91
N VAL A 170 -8.56 10.39 3.97
CA VAL A 170 -9.14 9.36 4.86
C VAL A 170 -8.17 9.15 6.02
N ARG A 171 -8.56 9.54 7.24
CA ARG A 171 -7.76 9.42 8.46
C ARG A 171 -8.31 8.31 9.35
N LYS A 172 -7.43 7.50 9.93
CA LYS A 172 -7.80 6.58 11.01
C LYS A 172 -7.99 7.38 12.29
N ILE A 173 -9.17 7.27 12.89
CA ILE A 173 -9.53 7.90 14.17
C ILE A 173 -9.19 6.87 15.26
N SER A 174 -8.50 7.31 16.32
CA SER A 174 -8.24 6.49 17.51
C SER A 174 -9.54 6.26 18.30
N ASP A 175 -9.68 5.16 19.05
CA ASP A 175 -10.91 4.87 19.81
C ASP A 175 -11.29 6.05 20.74
N ASP A 176 -10.31 6.68 21.39
CA ASP A 176 -10.53 7.88 22.22
C ASP A 176 -11.02 9.11 21.42
N GLU A 177 -10.56 9.26 20.18
CA GLU A 177 -10.95 10.36 19.28
C GLU A 177 -12.36 10.09 18.69
N TYR A 178 -12.77 8.83 18.58
CA TYR A 178 -14.12 8.43 18.19
C TYR A 178 -15.14 8.71 19.29
N GLU A 179 -14.80 8.44 20.55
CA GLU A 179 -15.68 8.75 21.69
C GLU A 179 -15.95 10.25 21.82
N GLN A 180 -14.92 11.08 21.64
CA GLN A 180 -15.08 12.55 21.64
C GLN A 180 -15.99 13.04 20.51
N LEU A 181 -15.83 12.47 19.32
CA LEU A 181 -16.65 12.81 18.16
C LEU A 181 -18.11 12.39 18.36
N LEU A 182 -18.34 11.25 19.00
CA LEU A 182 -19.68 10.78 19.35
C LEU A 182 -20.36 11.70 20.37
N ASP A 183 -19.62 12.15 21.38
CA ASP A 183 -20.12 13.06 22.42
C ASP A 183 -20.47 14.44 21.84
N ASP A 184 -19.64 14.97 20.93
CA ASP A 184 -19.91 16.22 20.23
C ASP A 184 -21.16 16.12 19.34
N ARG A 185 -21.36 14.99 18.64
CA ARG A 185 -22.57 14.75 17.85
C ARG A 185 -23.82 14.64 18.72
N LEU A 186 -23.69 14.07 19.91
CA LEU A 186 -24.80 13.96 20.86
C LEU A 186 -25.26 15.35 21.32
N LYS A 187 -24.31 16.21 21.70
CA LYS A 187 -24.59 17.62 22.08
C LYS A 187 -25.20 18.42 20.94
N GLU A 188 -24.72 18.22 19.72
CA GLU A 188 -25.28 18.88 18.53
C GLU A 188 -26.75 18.47 18.32
N LEU A 189 -27.05 17.17 18.40
CA LEU A 189 -28.42 16.65 18.27
C LEU A 189 -29.34 17.17 19.37
N GLU A 190 -28.87 17.21 20.63
CA GLU A 190 -29.65 17.78 21.74
C GLU A 190 -29.99 19.26 21.52
N GLN A 191 -29.06 20.04 20.96
CA GLN A 191 -29.31 21.43 20.62
C GLN A 191 -30.34 21.56 19.50
N GLN A 192 -30.25 20.72 18.46
CA GLN A 192 -31.21 20.70 17.37
C GLN A 192 -32.61 20.35 17.86
N VAL A 193 -32.76 19.35 18.73
CA VAL A 193 -34.05 18.99 19.35
C VAL A 193 -34.63 20.18 20.12
N LYS A 194 -33.81 20.83 20.95
CA LYS A 194 -34.24 22.01 21.72
C LYS A 194 -34.65 23.19 20.84
N GLN A 195 -34.03 23.34 19.67
CA GLN A 195 -34.40 24.36 18.71
C GLN A 195 -35.74 24.03 18.04
N ILE A 196 -35.94 22.78 17.64
CA ILE A 196 -37.21 22.30 17.08
C ILE A 196 -38.33 22.47 18.11
N GLU A 197 -38.11 22.16 19.39
CA GLU A 197 -39.09 22.40 20.46
C GLU A 197 -39.48 23.87 20.60
N LYS A 198 -38.49 24.79 20.53
CA LYS A 198 -38.76 26.23 20.55
C LYS A 198 -39.54 26.69 19.32
N GLU A 199 -39.26 26.14 18.15
CA GLU A 199 -39.98 26.44 16.90
C GLU A 199 -41.41 25.88 16.92
N MET A 200 -41.62 24.67 17.47
CA MET A 200 -42.95 24.10 17.69
C MET A 200 -43.74 24.92 18.70
N ALA A 201 -43.13 25.36 19.81
CA ALA A 201 -43.79 26.20 20.81
C ALA A 201 -44.17 27.58 20.25
N LYS A 202 -43.31 28.19 19.41
CA LYS A 202 -43.62 29.44 18.70
C LYS A 202 -44.76 29.25 17.70
N THR A 203 -44.72 28.17 16.92
CA THR A 203 -45.75 27.84 15.93
C THR A 203 -47.10 27.56 16.61
N SER A 204 -47.13 26.80 17.70
CA SER A 204 -48.35 26.58 18.51
C SER A 204 -48.92 27.90 19.04
N LYS A 205 -48.07 28.75 19.64
CA LYS A 205 -48.50 30.04 20.18
C LYS A 205 -49.02 31.01 19.11
N ASN A 206 -48.52 30.90 17.88
CA ASN A 206 -49.00 31.68 16.74
C ASN A 206 -50.33 31.13 16.17
N THR A 207 -50.54 29.81 16.23
CA THR A 207 -51.80 29.14 15.88
C THR A 207 -52.90 29.42 16.91
N ASP A 208 -52.56 29.52 18.20
CA ASP A 208 -53.49 29.92 19.25
C ASP A 208 -53.89 31.41 19.16
N ALA A 209 -53.03 32.26 18.59
CA ALA A 209 -53.31 33.68 18.35
C ALA A 209 -54.12 33.96 17.08
N SER A 210 -54.18 33.02 16.13
CA SER A 210 -54.97 33.14 14.89
C SER A 210 -56.35 32.48 14.98
N THR A 211 -56.71 31.90 16.13
CA THR A 211 -58.01 31.27 16.39
C THR A 211 -58.88 32.08 17.37
N SER A 212 -58.83 33.42 17.31
CA SER A 212 -59.89 34.28 17.85
C SER A 212 -60.84 34.68 16.70
N PRO A 213 -62.14 34.34 16.78
CA PRO A 213 -63.07 34.52 15.68
C PRO A 213 -63.39 35.99 15.47
N SER A 214 -63.47 36.39 14.19
CA SER A 214 -64.19 37.58 13.78
C SER A 214 -65.66 37.42 14.14
N SER A 215 -66.16 38.32 14.99
CA SER A 215 -67.57 38.67 15.17
C SER A 215 -67.63 40.12 15.66
#